data_AF-A0A2C6M5Z8-F1
#
_entry.id   AF-A0A2C6M5Z8-F1
#
_cell.length_a   1.000
_cell.length_b   1.000
_cell.length_c   1.000
_cell.angle_alpha   90.00
_cell.angle_beta   90.00
_cell.angle_gamma   90.00
#
_symmetry.space_group_name_H-M   'P 1'
#
loop_
_entity.id
_entity.type
_entity.pdbx_description
1 polymer ?
#
loop_
_entity_poly.entity_id
_entity_poly.type
_entity_poly.pdbx_seq_one_letter_code
_entity_poly.pdbx_strand_id
1 'polypeptide(L)'
;MLHGSRLRRAALFVYSWRGRSKTEIQLCVIHQIRNSLKYVPYKEQKELMADLKKIYQALTIEEAELAFTHIQRKVGQKAPHNYQVMGK
;
A
#
# COMPACT_ATOMS: atom_id res chain seq x y z
N MET A 1 -16.24 -38.82 -11.11
CA MET A 1 -16.55 -37.54 -11.77
C MET A 1 -15.55 -36.49 -11.29
N LEU A 2 -14.81 -35.90 -12.22
CA LEU A 2 -13.83 -34.79 -12.05
C LEU A 2 -14.54 -33.58 -11.42
N HIS A 3 -13.95 -32.67 -10.63
CA HIS A 3 -12.78 -31.81 -10.84
C HIS A 3 -12.36 -31.25 -9.45
N GLY A 4 -11.10 -31.04 -9.06
CA GLY A 4 -10.03 -30.41 -9.80
C GLY A 4 -9.73 -29.01 -9.20
N SER A 5 -8.56 -28.90 -8.55
CA SER A 5 -7.66 -27.75 -8.72
C SER A 5 -8.04 -26.39 -8.10
N ARG A 6 -7.83 -26.18 -6.79
CA ARG A 6 -7.63 -24.79 -6.30
C ARG A 6 -6.75 -24.52 -5.07
N LEU A 7 -6.09 -25.51 -4.46
CA LEU A 7 -5.24 -25.24 -3.29
C LEU A 7 -3.77 -25.70 -3.39
N ARG A 8 -3.29 -26.15 -4.56
CA ARG A 8 -1.88 -26.51 -4.78
C ARG A 8 -1.17 -25.60 -5.80
N ARG A 9 -1.41 -24.28 -5.76
CA ARG A 9 -0.63 -23.31 -6.56
C ARG A 9 0.04 -22.19 -5.78
N ALA A 10 -0.18 -22.07 -4.47
CA ALA A 10 0.50 -21.04 -3.66
C ALA A 10 1.94 -21.43 -3.24
N ALA A 11 2.26 -22.73 -3.19
CA ALA A 11 3.55 -23.19 -2.63
C ALA A 11 4.68 -23.43 -3.66
N LEU A 12 4.42 -23.31 -4.97
CA LEU A 12 5.42 -23.60 -6.02
C LEU A 12 6.09 -22.36 -6.62
N PHE A 13 5.75 -21.13 -6.18
CA PHE A 13 6.40 -19.93 -6.74
C PHE A 13 7.68 -19.50 -6.00
N VAL A 14 8.07 -20.19 -4.92
CA VAL A 14 9.25 -19.82 -4.11
C VAL A 14 10.50 -20.66 -4.47
N TYR A 15 10.35 -21.77 -5.18
CA TYR A 15 11.47 -22.65 -5.54
C TYR A 15 11.66 -22.79 -7.06
N SER A 16 11.83 -21.67 -7.77
CA SER A 16 12.57 -21.66 -9.05
C SER A 16 12.92 -20.23 -9.46
N TRP A 17 13.80 -19.60 -8.70
CA TRP A 17 14.45 -18.34 -9.08
C TRP A 17 15.95 -18.45 -8.81
N ARG A 18 16.57 -19.47 -9.42
CA ARG A 18 18.03 -19.45 -9.65
C ARG A 18 18.27 -18.51 -10.83
N GLY A 19 18.82 -17.33 -10.57
CA GLY A 19 19.43 -16.48 -11.60
C GLY A 19 18.67 -15.20 -11.94
N ARG A 20 18.45 -14.30 -10.97
CA ARG A 20 18.30 -12.88 -11.30
C ARG A 20 19.34 -12.09 -10.50
N SER A 21 19.90 -11.07 -11.14
CA SER A 21 20.83 -10.10 -10.55
C SER A 21 20.31 -9.58 -9.19
N LYS A 22 21.17 -8.95 -8.38
CA LYS A 22 20.78 -8.32 -7.10
C LYS A 22 19.71 -7.25 -7.34
N THR A 23 18.45 -7.66 -7.46
CA THR A 23 17.29 -6.80 -7.73
C THR A 23 16.35 -6.89 -6.55
N GLU A 24 16.05 -5.76 -5.96
CA GLU A 24 15.02 -5.66 -4.92
C GLU A 24 13.64 -5.58 -5.57
N ILE A 25 12.69 -6.32 -5.01
CA ILE A 25 11.30 -6.26 -5.43
C ILE A 25 10.68 -5.03 -4.74
N GLN A 26 10.44 -3.99 -5.51
CA GLN A 26 9.79 -2.77 -5.05
C GLN A 26 8.30 -2.80 -5.39
N LEU A 27 7.43 -2.61 -4.39
CA LEU A 27 6.02 -2.41 -4.63
C LEU A 27 5.80 -0.97 -5.12
N CYS A 28 5.07 -0.81 -6.23
CA CYS A 28 4.80 0.51 -6.77
C CYS A 28 3.87 1.30 -5.82
N VAL A 29 4.39 2.38 -5.23
CA VAL A 29 3.69 3.25 -4.28
C VAL A 29 2.36 3.79 -4.83
N ILE A 30 2.29 4.11 -6.13
CA ILE A 30 1.05 4.60 -6.77
C ILE A 30 -0.05 3.53 -6.75
N HIS A 31 0.31 2.27 -6.97
CA HIS A 31 -0.66 1.18 -6.88
C HIS A 31 -1.13 0.96 -5.45
N GLN A 32 -0.24 1.09 -4.46
CA GLN A 32 -0.62 1.00 -3.04
C GLN A 32 -1.60 2.12 -2.65
N ILE A 33 -1.30 3.37 -3.04
CA ILE A 33 -2.16 4.53 -2.79
C ILE A 33 -3.54 4.34 -3.43
N ARG A 34 -3.60 3.97 -4.73
CA ARG A 34 -4.88 3.74 -5.43
C ARG A 34 -5.70 2.64 -4.77
N ASN A 35 -5.07 1.57 -4.31
CA ASN A 35 -5.75 0.49 -3.61
C ASN A 35 -6.32 0.95 -2.26
N SER A 36 -5.58 1.75 -1.49
CA SER A 36 -6.06 2.33 -0.23
C SER A 36 -7.21 3.32 -0.43
N LEU A 37 -7.16 4.17 -1.46
CA LEU A 37 -8.19 5.18 -1.72
C LEU A 37 -9.57 4.59 -2.07
N LYS A 38 -9.64 3.32 -2.48
CA LYS A 38 -10.91 2.61 -2.73
C LYS A 38 -11.83 2.59 -1.52
N TYR A 39 -11.27 2.59 -0.32
CA TYR A 39 -12.01 2.50 0.95
C TYR A 39 -12.32 3.88 1.54
N VAL A 40 -11.92 4.95 0.85
CA VAL A 40 -12.08 6.33 1.28
C VAL A 40 -13.28 6.96 0.57
N PRO A 41 -14.22 7.61 1.30
CA PRO A 41 -15.29 8.39 0.71
C PRO A 41 -14.77 9.39 -0.31
N TYR A 42 -15.42 9.48 -1.48
CA TYR A 42 -15.00 10.31 -2.61
C TYR A 42 -14.70 11.77 -2.23
N LYS A 43 -15.50 12.34 -1.31
CA LYS A 43 -15.35 13.72 -0.81
C LYS A 43 -13.99 13.96 -0.12
N GLU A 44 -13.41 12.94 0.49
CA GLU A 44 -12.17 13.02 1.26
C GLU A 44 -10.95 12.56 0.46
N GLN A 45 -11.16 11.84 -0.65
CA GLN A 45 -10.06 11.31 -1.49
C GLN A 45 -9.14 12.42 -2.00
N LYS A 46 -9.70 13.56 -2.43
CA LYS A 46 -8.89 14.69 -2.96
C LYS A 46 -7.97 15.26 -1.89
N GLU A 47 -8.49 15.45 -0.68
CA GLU A 47 -7.73 15.98 0.46
C GLU A 47 -6.64 14.98 0.88
N LEU A 48 -7.01 13.70 1.01
CA LEU A 48 -6.08 12.65 1.40
C LEU A 48 -4.97 12.43 0.35
N MET A 49 -5.29 12.53 -0.94
CA MET A 49 -4.29 12.40 -2.01
C MET A 49 -3.27 13.54 -1.97
N ALA A 50 -3.70 14.76 -1.64
CA ALA A 50 -2.79 15.90 -1.49
C ALA A 50 -1.80 15.69 -0.32
N ASP A 51 -2.25 15.05 0.77
CA ASP A 51 -1.38 14.74 1.90
C ASP A 51 -0.47 13.53 1.60
N LEU A 52 -0.99 12.46 0.99
CA LEU A 52 -0.19 11.29 0.57
C LEU A 52 0.92 11.67 -0.41
N LYS A 53 0.68 12.69 -1.24
CA LYS A 53 1.68 13.25 -2.15
C LYS A 53 2.91 13.77 -1.42
N LYS A 54 2.76 14.34 -0.22
CA LYS A 54 3.88 14.84 0.58
C LYS A 54 4.82 13.72 1.03
N ILE A 55 4.28 12.52 1.25
CA ILE A 55 5.08 11.36 1.69
C ILE A 55 5.99 10.87 0.57
N TYR A 56 5.45 10.56 -0.61
CA TYR A 56 6.27 9.98 -1.69
C TYR A 56 7.11 11.02 -2.44
N GLN A 57 6.88 12.32 -2.21
CA GLN A 57 7.71 13.41 -2.74
C GLN A 57 8.76 13.93 -1.74
N ALA A 58 8.79 13.40 -0.51
CA ALA A 58 9.77 13.79 0.49
C ALA A 58 11.20 13.53 0.00
N LEU A 59 12.12 14.42 0.34
CA LEU A 59 13.54 14.30 -0.04
C LEU A 59 14.30 13.43 0.95
N THR A 60 13.80 13.33 2.18
CA THR A 60 14.39 12.56 3.28
C THR A 60 13.36 11.61 3.89
N ILE A 61 13.84 10.58 4.57
CA ILE A 61 12.96 9.59 5.24
C ILE A 61 12.24 10.28 6.41
N GLU A 62 12.93 11.16 7.12
CA GLU A 62 12.41 11.92 8.25
C GLU A 62 11.23 12.81 7.85
N GLU A 63 11.33 13.50 6.70
CA GLU A 63 10.22 14.26 6.13
C GLU A 63 9.02 13.38 5.79
N ALA A 64 9.26 12.19 5.22
CA ALA A 64 8.21 11.23 4.89
C ALA A 64 7.50 10.73 6.15
N GLU A 65 8.24 10.42 7.22
CA GLU A 65 7.73 9.96 8.51
C GLU A 65 6.91 11.05 9.24
N LEU A 66 7.37 12.29 9.20
CA LEU A 66 6.63 13.44 9.75
C LEU A 66 5.31 13.66 9.00
N ALA A 67 5.35 13.62 7.67
CA ALA A 67 4.15 13.71 6.83
C ALA A 67 3.18 12.56 7.10
N PHE A 68 3.69 11.34 7.26
CA PHE A 68 2.90 10.16 7.60
C PHE A 68 2.22 10.29 8.97
N THR A 69 2.95 10.74 9.99
CA THR A 69 2.40 11.00 11.33
C THR A 69 1.29 12.05 11.31
N HIS A 70 1.41 13.07 10.46
CA HIS A 70 0.36 14.07 10.27
C HIS A 70 -0.92 13.44 9.69
N ILE A 71 -0.79 12.57 8.67
CA ILE A 71 -1.93 11.85 8.08
C ILE A 71 -2.57 10.91 9.09
N GLN A 72 -1.79 10.15 9.86
CA GLN A 72 -2.32 9.24 10.88
C GLN A 72 -3.18 9.97 11.91
N ARG A 73 -2.73 11.13 12.40
CA ARG A 73 -3.54 11.95 13.32
C ARG A 73 -4.84 12.42 12.68
N LYS A 74 -4.78 12.89 11.43
CA LYS A 74 -5.95 13.41 10.70
C LYS A 74 -6.99 12.33 10.41
N VAL A 75 -6.54 11.13 10.01
CA VAL A 75 -7.40 10.00 9.68
C VAL A 75 -7.93 9.32 10.95
N GLY A 76 -7.07 9.12 11.96
CA GLY A 76 -7.45 8.51 13.24
C GLY A 76 -8.49 9.31 14.02
N GLN A 77 -8.54 10.64 13.84
CA GLN A 77 -9.60 11.48 14.40
C GLN A 77 -10.94 11.36 13.68
N LYS A 78 -10.96 11.02 12.38
CA LYS A 78 -12.17 11.05 11.55
C LYS A 78 -12.93 9.74 11.50
N ALA A 79 -12.25 8.58 11.54
CA ALA A 79 -12.96 7.29 11.45
C ALA A 79 -12.11 6.10 11.95
N PRO A 80 -12.63 5.26 12.86
CA PRO A 80 -11.88 4.13 13.40
C PRO A 80 -11.87 2.86 12.53
N HIS A 81 -12.72 2.69 11.50
CA HIS A 81 -12.97 1.35 10.92
C HIS A 81 -12.81 1.19 9.39
N ASN A 82 -12.45 2.24 8.63
CA ASN A 82 -12.60 2.22 7.17
C ASN A 82 -11.35 2.68 6.40
N TYR A 83 -10.37 3.28 7.08
CA TYR A 83 -9.19 3.85 6.45
C TYR A 83 -7.98 2.96 6.70
N GLN A 84 -7.85 1.87 5.94
CA GLN A 84 -6.59 1.12 5.90
C GLN A 84 -5.63 1.81 4.92
N VAL A 85 -5.02 2.91 5.37
CA VAL A 85 -4.05 3.68 4.59
C VAL A 85 -2.67 3.06 4.80
N MET A 86 -2.13 2.44 3.75
CA MET A 86 -0.75 1.92 3.66
C MET A 86 -0.21 1.33 4.97
N GLY A 87 -0.75 0.17 5.32
CA GLY A 87 -0.25 -0.69 6.39
C GLY A 87 -0.70 -2.11 6.10
N LYS A 88 0.24 -2.95 5.68
CA LYS A 88 0.17 -4.38 5.99
C LYS A 88 0.88 -4.59 7.30
#